data_AF-A0A1G8IRW8-F1
#
_entry.id   AF-A0A1G8IRW8-F1
#
_cell.length_a   1.000
_cell.length_b   1.000
_cell.length_c   1.000
_cell.angle_alpha   90.00
_cell.angle_beta   90.00
_cell.angle_gamma   90.00
#
_symmetry.space_group_name_H-M   'P 1'
#
loop_
_entity.id
_entity.type
_entity.pdbx_description
1 polymer ?
#
loop_
_entity_poly.entity_id
_entity_poly.type
_entity_poly.pdbx_seq_one_letter_code
_entity_poly.pdbx_strand_id
1 'polypeptide(L)' 'MSESIYTCHQKIIDEKFDFIDQWLPARYTDSVNIFLKKESKDANYIRQVRMRKINDEKVTDALYKVSLVNKLQVEIGT' A
#
# COMPACT_ATOMS: atom_id res chain seq x y z
N MET A 1 19.93 -21.84 12.64
CA MET A 1 19.36 -20.61 13.25
C MET A 1 19.04 -19.58 12.16
N SER A 2 18.11 -19.90 11.27
CA SER A 2 17.74 -19.05 10.11
C SER A 2 16.23 -18.74 10.05
N GLU A 3 15.43 -19.30 10.96
CA GLU A 3 13.96 -19.14 10.97
C GLU A 3 13.47 -17.81 11.58
N SER A 4 14.34 -17.06 12.26
CA SER A 4 13.97 -15.82 12.98
C SER A 4 13.87 -14.58 12.08
N ILE A 5 14.63 -14.53 10.99
CA ILE A 5 14.69 -13.32 10.13
C ILE A 5 13.49 -13.25 9.18
N TYR A 6 13.03 -14.39 8.66
CA TYR A 6 11.91 -14.45 7.73
C TYR A 6 10.57 -14.06 8.38
N THR A 7 10.34 -14.50 9.61
CA THR A 7 9.13 -14.17 10.38
C THR A 7 9.06 -12.68 10.74
N CYS A 8 10.21 -12.05 11.04
CA CYS A 8 10.29 -10.61 11.29
C CYS A 8 9.96 -9.77 10.04
N HIS A 9 10.52 -10.10 8.88
CA HIS A 9 10.24 -9.38 7.64
C HIS A 9 8.78 -9.54 7.19
N GLN A 10 8.21 -10.74 7.34
CA GLN A 10 6.81 -10.97 6.99
C GLN A 10 5.87 -10.14 7.86
N LYS A 11 6.16 -10.02 9.17
CA LYS A 11 5.37 -9.22 10.10
C LYS A 11 5.37 -7.73 9.74
N ILE A 12 6.51 -7.18 9.32
CA ILE A 12 6.63 -5.78 8.88
C ILE A 12 5.80 -5.53 7.61
N ILE A 13 5.81 -6.48 6.67
CA ILE A 13 5.00 -6.42 5.45
C ILE A 13 3.51 -6.44 5.81
N ASP A 14 3.11 -7.33 6.72
CA ASP A 14 1.73 -7.43 7.17
C ASP A 14 1.25 -6.15 7.86
N GLU A 15 2.03 -5.57 8.77
CA GLU A 15 1.70 -4.29 9.43
C GLU A 15 1.53 -3.14 8.41
N LYS A 16 2.36 -3.12 7.36
CA LYS A 16 2.22 -2.13 6.28
C LYS A 16 0.93 -2.31 5.50
N PHE A 17 0.54 -3.55 5.18
CA PHE A 17 -0.71 -3.83 4.48
C PHE A 17 -1.94 -3.58 5.36
N ASP A 18 -1.86 -3.85 6.66
CA ASP A 18 -2.95 -3.55 7.59
C ASP A 18 -3.20 -2.03 7.66
N PHE A 19 -2.13 -1.23 7.71
CA PHE A 19 -2.25 0.24 7.62
C PHE A 19 -2.87 0.68 6.28
N ILE A 20 -2.43 0.09 5.18
CA ILE A 20 -3.00 0.36 3.85
C ILE A 20 -4.49 0.04 3.87
N ASP A 21 -4.90 -1.16 4.25
CA ASP A 21 -6.30 -1.57 4.20
C ASP A 21 -7.21 -0.72 5.12
N GLN A 22 -6.67 -0.21 6.24
CA GLN A 22 -7.41 0.69 7.13
C GLN A 22 -7.62 2.08 6.53
N TRP A 23 -6.62 2.63 5.84
CA TRP A 23 -6.61 4.05 5.46
C TRP A 23 -6.68 4.31 3.96
N LEU A 24 -6.70 3.28 3.13
CA LEU A 24 -6.80 3.42 1.68
C LEU A 24 -8.24 3.83 1.30
N PRO A 25 -8.43 4.91 0.53
CA PRO A 25 -9.75 5.37 0.13
C PRO A 25 -10.40 4.41 -0.87
N ALA A 26 -11.72 4.42 -1.01
CA ALA A 26 -12.44 3.53 -1.93
C ALA A 26 -12.01 3.70 -3.41
N ARG A 27 -11.67 4.92 -3.82
CA ARG A 27 -11.18 5.25 -5.17
C ARG A 27 -9.70 5.64 -5.12
N TYR A 28 -8.84 4.64 -5.01
CA TYR A 28 -7.41 4.85 -4.78
C TYR A 28 -6.51 4.58 -6.00
N THR A 29 -6.98 3.82 -7.00
CA THR A 29 -6.13 3.33 -8.10
C THR A 29 -5.54 4.46 -8.94
N ASP A 30 -6.31 5.53 -9.16
CA ASP A 30 -5.83 6.70 -9.90
C ASP A 30 -4.81 7.48 -9.09
N SER A 31 -5.06 7.67 -7.78
CA SER A 31 -4.12 8.29 -6.86
C SER A 31 -2.80 7.53 -6.77
N VAL A 32 -2.84 6.19 -6.75
CA VAL A 32 -1.65 5.34 -6.81
C VAL A 32 -0.87 5.61 -8.11
N ASN A 33 -1.56 5.68 -9.24
CA ASN A 33 -0.91 5.97 -10.52
C ASN A 33 -0.28 7.36 -10.59
N ILE A 34 -0.82 8.36 -9.88
CA ILE A 34 -0.18 9.67 -9.73
C ILE A 34 1.19 9.54 -9.05
N PHE A 35 1.32 8.68 -8.02
CA PHE A 35 2.60 8.42 -7.37
C PHE A 35 3.57 7.59 -8.23
N LEU A 36 3.06 6.67 -9.05
CA LEU A 36 3.87 5.84 -9.96
C LEU A 36 4.36 6.59 -11.21
N LYS A 37 3.72 7.71 -11.58
CA LYS A 37 4.09 8.58 -12.72
C LYS A 37 4.28 7.80 -14.02
N LYS A 38 5.53 7.65 -14.50
CA LYS A 38 5.87 6.97 -15.75
C LYS A 38 5.71 5.45 -15.69
N GLU A 39 5.58 4.89 -14.49
CA GLU A 39 5.40 3.46 -14.25
C GLU A 39 3.95 3.13 -13.88
N SER A 40 2.99 3.86 -14.46
CA SER A 40 1.57 3.61 -14.22
C SER A 40 1.24 2.15 -14.50
N LYS A 41 0.41 1.59 -13.61
CA LYS A 41 -0.05 0.21 -13.68
C LYS A 41 -1.54 0.18 -13.92
N ASP A 42 -1.99 -0.92 -14.50
CA ASP A 42 -3.41 -1.18 -14.65
C ASP A 42 -4.09 -1.22 -13.26
N ALA A 43 -5.31 -0.70 -13.18
CA ALA A 43 -6.06 -0.66 -11.93
C ALA A 43 -6.28 -2.06 -11.34
N ASN A 44 -6.43 -3.09 -12.19
CA ASN A 44 -6.55 -4.47 -11.72
C ASN A 44 -5.23 -4.99 -11.15
N TYR A 45 -4.09 -4.60 -11.72
CA TYR A 45 -2.79 -4.95 -11.15
C TYR A 45 -2.61 -4.34 -9.76
N ILE A 46 -2.93 -3.06 -9.59
CA ILE A 46 -2.84 -2.37 -8.29
C ILE A 46 -3.75 -3.04 -7.25
N ARG A 47 -4.97 -3.43 -7.63
CA ARG A 47 -5.89 -4.20 -6.77
C ARG A 47 -5.30 -5.56 -6.39
N GLN A 48 -4.70 -6.26 -7.34
CA GLN A 48 -4.07 -7.56 -7.08
C GLN A 48 -2.88 -7.44 -6.12
N VAL A 49 -2.05 -6.40 -6.25
CA VAL A 49 -0.94 -6.15 -5.32
C VAL A 49 -1.46 -6.03 -3.89
N ARG A 50 -2.51 -5.22 -3.67
CA ARG A 50 -3.16 -5.08 -2.36
C ARG A 50 -3.73 -6.42 -1.87
N MET A 51 -4.61 -7.04 -2.66
CA MET A 51 -5.37 -8.22 -2.22
C MET A 51 -4.50 -9.45 -1.97
N ARG A 52 -3.44 -9.63 -2.75
CA ARG A 52 -2.54 -10.79 -2.65
C ARG A 52 -1.27 -10.47 -1.87
N LYS A 53 -1.16 -9.27 -1.29
CA LYS A 53 0.05 -8.79 -0.59
C LYS A 53 1.32 -9.05 -1.42
N ILE A 54 1.25 -8.77 -2.72
CA ILE A 54 2.38 -9.01 -3.64
C ILE A 54 3.50 -8.06 -3.25
N ASN A 55 4.72 -8.57 -3.17
CA ASN A 55 5.90 -7.76 -2.89
C ASN A 55 6.36 -6.97 -4.13
N ASP A 56 5.49 -6.08 -4.63
CA ASP A 56 5.87 -5.00 -5.54
C ASP A 56 6.09 -3.75 -4.69
N GLU A 57 7.37 -3.47 -4.40
CA GLU A 57 7.75 -2.37 -3.51
C GLU A 57 7.24 -1.02 -3.99
N LYS A 58 7.24 -0.77 -5.31
CA LYS A 58 6.82 0.50 -5.89
C LYS A 58 5.32 0.71 -5.72
N VAL A 59 4.53 -0.32 -6.06
CA VAL A 59 3.06 -0.24 -5.90
C VAL A 59 2.68 -0.20 -4.42
N THR A 60 3.36 -0.97 -3.57
CA THR A 60 3.10 -0.99 -2.13
C THR A 60 3.47 0.33 -1.46
N ASP A 61 4.57 0.96 -1.85
CA ASP A 61 4.95 2.30 -1.39
C ASP A 61 3.95 3.37 -1.88
N ALA A 62 3.49 3.29 -3.13
CA ALA A 62 2.46 4.18 -3.64
C ALA A 62 1.12 4.00 -2.89
N LEU A 63 0.70 2.75 -2.62
CA LEU A 63 -0.49 2.45 -1.81
C LEU A 63 -0.36 3.04 -0.40
N TYR A 64 0.80 2.88 0.23
CA TYR A 64 1.08 3.42 1.55
C TYR A 64 1.00 4.96 1.57
N LYS A 65 1.60 5.63 0.57
CA LYS A 65 1.53 7.10 0.43
C LYS A 65 0.10 7.61 0.25
N VAL A 66 -0.71 6.95 -0.58
CA VAL A 66 -2.13 7.30 -0.73
C VAL A 66 -2.88 7.15 0.59
N SER A 67 -2.62 6.07 1.32
CA SER A 67 -3.23 5.79 2.63
C SER A 67 -2.84 6.85 3.67
N LEU A 68 -1.57 7.26 3.70
CA LEU A 68 -1.07 8.32 4.56
C LEU A 68 -1.76 9.66 4.29
N VAL A 69 -1.88 10.03 3.01
CA VAL A 69 -2.56 11.26 2.61
C VAL A 69 -4.03 11.24 3.02
N ASN A 70 -4.72 10.12 2.79
CA ASN A 70 -6.12 9.98 3.18
C ASN A 70 -6.31 10.03 4.69
N LYS A 71 -5.45 9.37 5.46
CA LYS A 71 -5.43 9.45 6.93
C LYS A 71 -5.31 10.90 7.41
N LEU A 72 -4.31 11.63 6.90
CA LEU A 72 -4.10 13.03 7.26
C LEU A 72 -5.30 13.91 6.90
N GLN A 73 -5.92 13.68 5.74
CA GLN A 73 -7.13 14.40 5.33
C GLN A 73 -8.31 14.13 6.26
N VAL A 74 -8.51 12.88 6.70
CA VAL A 74 -9.55 12.53 7.66
C VAL A 74 -9.26 13.15 9.02
N GLU A 75 -8.03 13.06 9.52
CA GLU A 75 -7.65 13.56 10.85
C GLU A 75 -7.63 15.09 10.94
N ILE A 76 -7.23 15.80 9.88
CA ILE A 76 -7.16 17.28 9.85
C ILE A 76 -8.51 17.89 9.44
N GLY A 77 -9.34 17.14 8.72
CA GLY A 77 -10.65 17.58 8.22
C GLY A 77 -11.81 17.43 9.20
N THR A 78 -11.55 17.05 10.46
CA THR A 78 -12.54 16.96 11.55
C THR A 78 -12.25 18.02 12.61
#